data_AF-A0A2V9A6R9-F1
#
_entry.id   AF-A0A2V9A6R9-F1
#
_cell.length_a   1.000
_cell.length_b   1.000
_cell.length_c   1.000
_cell.angle_alpha   90.00
_cell.angle_beta   90.00
_cell.angle_gamma   90.00
#
_symmetry.space_group_name_H-M   'P 1'
#
loop_
_entity.id
_entity.type
_entity.pdbx_description
1 polymer ?
#
loop_
_entity_poly.entity_id
_entity_poly.type
_entity_poly.pdbx_seq_one_letter_code
_entity_poly.pdbx_strand_id
1 'polypeptide(L)'
;TLLDRAKIMPYYFYMCDMIPNSEHWRLAIHEAQQLQHDIMGYLPGFATPRMICDVPFVGKRWVHQLKEYDREKGISYWTKNYRTGIEAGDSEAMNRLYEYYDPVYTLPHSGQEWWRRQTPLLAER
;
A
#
# COMPACT_ATOMS: atom_id res chain seq x y z
N THR A 1 -29.21 6.37 -16.57
CA THR A 1 -27.77 6.14 -16.33
C THR A 1 -27.62 5.41 -15.01
N LEU A 2 -26.55 4.63 -14.79
CA LEU A 2 -26.30 3.97 -13.49
C LEU A 2 -25.90 4.96 -12.38
N LEU A 3 -25.38 6.14 -12.77
CA LEU A 3 -24.98 7.20 -11.84
C LEU A 3 -26.18 7.98 -11.31
N ASP A 4 -26.00 8.52 -10.11
CA ASP A 4 -26.94 9.41 -9.43
C ASP A 4 -27.05 10.78 -10.11
N ARG A 5 -27.71 11.74 -9.44
CA ARG A 5 -27.89 13.10 -9.95
C ARG A 5 -26.58 13.89 -10.05
N ALA A 6 -25.60 13.61 -9.21
CA ALA A 6 -24.31 14.29 -9.21
C ALA A 6 -23.42 13.82 -10.38
N LYS A 7 -23.67 12.62 -10.92
CA LYS A 7 -22.89 12.03 -12.02
C LYS A 7 -21.41 11.88 -11.70
N ILE A 8 -21.08 11.69 -10.42
CA ILE A 8 -19.72 11.42 -9.93
C ILE A 8 -19.63 9.94 -9.58
N MET A 9 -18.67 9.24 -10.19
CA MET A 9 -18.39 7.85 -9.88
C MET A 9 -17.16 7.78 -8.97
N PRO A 10 -17.31 7.29 -7.72
CA PRO A 10 -16.16 7.01 -6.87
C PRO A 10 -15.22 6.04 -7.58
N TYR A 11 -13.95 6.39 -7.67
CA TYR A 11 -12.97 5.58 -8.41
C TYR A 11 -11.93 4.97 -7.46
N TYR A 12 -11.19 5.83 -6.77
CA TYR A 12 -10.15 5.40 -5.85
C TYR A 12 -10.16 6.21 -4.55
N PHE A 13 -9.88 5.50 -3.46
CA PHE A 13 -9.31 6.08 -2.26
C PHE A 13 -7.82 5.73 -2.24
N TYR A 14 -6.99 6.77 -2.32
CA TYR A 14 -5.55 6.61 -2.20
C TYR A 14 -5.15 6.57 -0.73
N MET A 15 -4.29 5.61 -0.40
CA MET A 15 -3.48 5.74 0.80
C MET A 15 -2.55 6.95 0.65
N CYS A 16 -2.25 7.62 1.77
CA CYS A 16 -1.31 8.73 1.77
C CYS A 16 0.11 8.22 1.42
N ASP A 17 0.77 8.89 0.49
CA ASP A 17 2.10 8.54 0.00
C ASP A 17 3.17 8.63 1.09
N MET A 18 4.25 7.87 0.90
CA MET A 18 5.43 7.88 1.77
C MET A 18 6.29 9.13 1.48
N ILE A 19 5.80 10.29 1.91
CA ILE A 19 6.51 11.57 1.78
C ILE A 19 6.98 12.07 3.16
N PRO A 20 8.00 12.96 3.22
CA PRO A 20 8.47 13.49 4.49
C PRO A 20 7.35 14.16 5.30
N ASN A 21 7.34 13.93 6.62
CA ASN A 21 6.41 14.53 7.58
C ASN A 21 4.92 14.17 7.37
N SER A 22 4.57 13.14 6.59
CA SER A 22 3.17 12.73 6.38
C SER A 22 2.73 11.49 7.16
N GLU A 23 3.62 10.84 7.93
CA GLU A 23 3.33 9.52 8.54
C GLU A 23 2.03 9.49 9.36
N HIS A 24 1.73 10.57 10.09
CA HIS A 24 0.52 10.69 10.91
C HIS A 24 -0.80 10.77 10.12
N TRP A 25 -0.74 10.98 8.80
CA TRP A 25 -1.90 10.90 7.89
C TRP A 25 -2.04 9.54 7.20
N ARG A 26 -1.05 8.66 7.36
CA ARG A 26 -1.01 7.37 6.71
C ARG A 26 -1.77 6.33 7.54
N LEU A 27 -2.10 5.21 6.90
CA LEU A 27 -2.71 4.04 7.52
C LEU A 27 -1.82 2.82 7.24
N ALA A 28 -1.88 1.82 8.11
CA ALA A 28 -1.32 0.51 7.78
C ALA A 28 -2.14 -0.18 6.69
N ILE A 29 -1.50 -1.03 5.89
CA ILE A 29 -2.17 -1.78 4.82
C ILE A 29 -3.36 -2.59 5.36
N HIS A 30 -3.21 -3.21 6.54
CA HIS A 30 -4.30 -3.98 7.13
C HIS A 30 -5.50 -3.14 7.54
N GLU A 31 -5.29 -1.88 7.94
CA GLU A 31 -6.38 -0.97 8.28
C GLU A 31 -7.14 -0.57 7.02
N ALA A 32 -6.42 -0.27 5.93
CA ALA A 32 -7.03 -0.01 4.64
C ALA A 32 -7.80 -1.23 4.10
N GLN A 33 -7.27 -2.44 4.27
CA GLN A 33 -7.99 -3.68 3.92
C GLN A 33 -9.29 -3.82 4.73
N GLN A 34 -9.24 -3.56 6.04
CA GLN A 34 -10.42 -3.61 6.90
C GLN A 34 -11.45 -2.56 6.49
N LEU A 35 -11.03 -1.31 6.26
CA LEU A 35 -11.91 -0.25 5.79
C LEU A 35 -12.61 -0.61 4.47
N GLN A 36 -11.90 -1.23 3.52
CA GLN A 36 -12.51 -1.69 2.28
C GLN A 36 -13.58 -2.75 2.55
N HIS A 37 -13.32 -3.72 3.45
CA HIS A 37 -14.31 -4.72 3.83
C HIS A 37 -15.53 -4.08 4.50
N ASP A 38 -15.32 -3.11 5.39
CA ASP A 38 -16.38 -2.45 6.15
C ASP A 38 -17.33 -1.64 5.26
N ILE A 39 -16.87 -1.12 4.12
CA ILE A 39 -17.74 -0.41 3.17
C ILE A 39 -18.37 -1.32 2.11
N MET A 40 -17.89 -2.55 1.94
CA MET A 40 -18.43 -3.48 0.95
C MET A 40 -19.86 -3.90 1.32
N GLY A 41 -20.77 -3.85 0.35
CA GLY A 41 -22.19 -4.18 0.52
C GLY A 41 -23.09 -2.98 0.86
N TYR A 42 -22.53 -1.87 1.32
CA TYR A 42 -23.30 -0.64 1.56
C TYR A 42 -23.58 0.16 0.29
N LEU A 43 -22.74 0.00 -0.74
CA LEU A 43 -22.87 0.66 -2.03
C LEU A 43 -23.07 -0.37 -3.16
N PRO A 44 -23.77 -0.01 -4.25
CA PRO A 44 -23.76 -0.80 -5.47
C PRO A 44 -22.33 -1.03 -5.95
N GLY A 45 -22.02 -2.22 -6.46
CA GLY A 45 -20.64 -2.59 -6.79
C GLY A 45 -19.91 -1.63 -7.75
N PHE A 46 -20.63 -0.98 -8.66
CA PHE A 46 -20.04 0.03 -9.57
C PHE A 46 -19.75 1.38 -8.90
N ALA A 47 -20.36 1.65 -7.74
CA ALA A 47 -20.16 2.86 -6.94
C ALA A 47 -19.26 2.61 -5.72
N THR A 48 -18.88 1.36 -5.44
CA THR A 48 -17.93 1.02 -4.38
C THR A 48 -16.52 1.44 -4.80
N PRO A 49 -15.92 2.45 -4.14
CA PRO A 49 -14.55 2.85 -4.44
C PRO A 49 -13.56 1.76 -4.04
N ARG A 50 -12.42 1.77 -4.71
CA ARG A 50 -11.31 0.86 -4.40
C ARG A 50 -10.26 1.56 -3.57
N MET A 51 -9.84 0.93 -2.49
CA MET A 51 -8.70 1.37 -1.69
C MET A 51 -7.42 0.91 -2.36
N ILE A 52 -6.53 1.86 -2.63
CA ILE A 52 -5.30 1.62 -3.38
C ILE A 52 -4.06 2.18 -2.69
N CYS A 53 -2.97 1.45 -2.86
CA CYS A 53 -1.62 1.82 -2.48
C CYS A 53 -0.82 2.11 -3.75
N ASP A 54 -0.13 3.24 -3.81
CA ASP A 54 0.87 3.50 -4.85
C ASP A 54 2.23 2.96 -4.38
N VAL A 55 2.58 1.78 -4.86
CA VAL A 55 3.77 1.05 -4.39
C VAL A 55 4.98 1.52 -5.18
N PRO A 56 6.08 1.94 -4.52
CA PRO A 56 7.29 2.37 -5.20
C PRO A 56 7.74 1.36 -6.26
N PHE A 57 8.03 1.87 -7.46
CA PHE A 57 8.44 1.11 -8.65
C PHE A 57 7.42 0.12 -9.22
N VAL A 58 6.33 -0.22 -8.52
CA VAL A 58 5.26 -1.13 -8.97
C VAL A 58 4.06 -0.36 -9.51
N GLY A 59 3.72 0.77 -8.90
CA GLY A 59 2.55 1.58 -9.22
C GLY A 59 1.32 1.24 -8.38
N LYS A 60 0.15 1.68 -8.86
CA LYS A 60 -1.13 1.63 -8.15
C LYS A 60 -1.67 0.20 -8.07
N ARG A 61 -1.82 -0.31 -6.85
CA ARG A 61 -2.35 -1.65 -6.56
C ARG A 61 -3.49 -1.57 -5.56
N TRP A 62 -4.42 -2.51 -5.65
CA TRP A 62 -5.44 -2.65 -4.60
C TRP A 62 -4.77 -3.16 -3.35
N VAL A 63 -5.22 -2.69 -2.18
CA VAL A 63 -4.58 -3.04 -0.90
C VAL A 63 -4.57 -4.55 -0.60
N HIS A 64 -5.41 -5.34 -1.27
CA HIS A 64 -5.44 -6.81 -1.17
C HIS A 64 -4.54 -7.56 -2.15
N GLN A 65 -3.84 -6.88 -3.07
CA GLN A 65 -3.00 -7.51 -4.10
C GLN A 65 -1.53 -7.70 -3.68
N LEU A 66 -1.21 -7.48 -2.41
CA LEU A 66 0.13 -7.74 -1.88
C LEU A 66 0.46 -9.24 -1.96
N LYS A 67 1.74 -9.55 -2.08
CA LYS A 67 2.27 -10.91 -2.16
C LYS A 67 2.47 -11.50 -0.76
N GLU A 68 3.12 -10.75 0.13
CA GLU A 68 3.46 -11.15 1.50
C GLU A 68 3.38 -9.94 2.43
N TYR A 69 3.17 -10.19 3.72
CA TYR A 69 3.03 -9.13 4.73
C TYR A 69 3.61 -9.55 6.08
N ASP A 70 4.72 -8.91 6.45
CA ASP A 70 5.24 -8.94 7.81
C ASP A 70 4.51 -7.88 8.64
N ARG A 71 3.48 -8.32 9.38
CA ARG A 71 2.67 -7.46 10.26
C ARG A 71 3.42 -6.97 11.49
N GLU A 72 4.48 -7.65 11.90
CA GLU A 72 5.26 -7.25 13.06
C GLU A 72 6.15 -6.07 12.71
N LYS A 73 6.82 -6.12 11.54
CA LYS A 73 7.68 -5.04 11.04
C LYS A 73 6.93 -4.00 10.21
N GLY A 74 5.69 -4.26 9.81
CA GLY A 74 4.92 -3.38 8.93
C GLY A 74 5.44 -3.34 7.51
N ILE A 75 5.99 -4.45 7.01
CA ILE A 75 6.56 -4.52 5.65
C ILE A 75 5.65 -5.37 4.79
N SER A 76 5.06 -4.74 3.77
CA SER A 76 4.30 -5.42 2.73
C SER A 76 5.15 -5.58 1.48
N TYR A 77 5.07 -6.74 0.84
CA TYR A 77 5.85 -7.09 -0.35
C TYR A 77 4.93 -7.24 -1.55
N TRP A 78 5.35 -6.67 -2.66
CA TRP A 78 4.54 -6.56 -3.87
C TRP A 78 5.34 -7.06 -5.07
N THR A 79 4.66 -7.64 -6.05
CA THR A 79 5.28 -8.07 -7.31
C THR A 79 4.66 -7.35 -8.50
N LYS A 80 5.38 -7.37 -9.63
CA LYS A 80 4.86 -6.93 -10.91
C LYS A 80 4.30 -8.12 -11.67
N ASN A 81 3.24 -7.87 -12.43
CA ASN A 81 2.64 -8.81 -13.38
C ASN A 81 2.90 -8.40 -14.85
N TYR A 82 3.73 -7.38 -15.08
CA TYR A 82 4.11 -6.89 -16.41
C TYR A 82 5.54 -6.37 -16.38
N ARG A 83 6.24 -6.47 -17.52
CA ARG A 83 7.57 -5.90 -17.71
C ARG A 83 7.47 -4.51 -18.32
N THR A 84 8.34 -3.63 -17.89
CA THR A 84 8.60 -2.34 -18.54
C THR A 84 9.81 -2.46 -19.48
N GLY A 85 9.99 -1.50 -20.40
CA GLY A 85 11.16 -1.50 -21.30
C GLY A 85 12.52 -1.46 -20.58
N ILE A 86 12.54 -1.01 -19.33
CA ILE A 86 13.72 -0.95 -18.45
C ILE A 86 14.10 -2.36 -17.95
N GLU A 87 13.15 -3.30 -17.93
CA GLU A 87 13.30 -4.65 -17.36
C GLU A 87 13.48 -5.72 -18.46
N ALA A 88 13.71 -5.32 -19.71
CA ALA A 88 13.76 -6.23 -20.86
C ALA A 88 14.86 -7.30 -20.75
N GLY A 89 15.94 -7.02 -20.01
CA GLY A 89 17.06 -7.95 -19.77
C GLY A 89 17.06 -8.64 -18.41
N ASP A 90 16.07 -8.37 -17.55
CA ASP A 90 16.01 -8.92 -16.20
C ASP A 90 15.05 -10.12 -16.14
N SER A 91 15.61 -11.33 -16.08
CA SER A 91 14.85 -12.58 -15.98
C SER A 91 14.07 -12.69 -14.66
N GLU A 92 14.51 -12.04 -13.59
CA GLU A 92 13.92 -12.10 -12.25
C GLU A 92 12.97 -10.92 -11.96
N ALA A 93 12.75 -10.02 -12.92
CA ALA A 93 11.91 -8.83 -12.75
C ALA A 93 10.49 -9.15 -12.22
N MET A 94 9.96 -10.34 -12.52
CA MET A 94 8.62 -10.79 -12.09
C MET A 94 8.60 -11.40 -10.69
N ASN A 95 9.74 -11.88 -10.19
CA ASN A 95 9.87 -12.46 -8.86
C ASN A 95 10.36 -11.43 -7.83
N ARG A 96 10.85 -10.27 -8.28
CA ARG A 96 11.30 -9.20 -7.41
C ARG A 96 10.17 -8.74 -6.50
N LEU A 97 10.45 -8.76 -5.19
CA LEU A 97 9.62 -8.16 -4.17
C LEU A 97 9.97 -6.68 -4.02
N TYR A 98 8.95 -5.85 -3.99
CA TYR A 98 9.04 -4.42 -3.72
C TYR A 98 8.40 -4.14 -2.37
N GLU A 99 9.10 -3.46 -1.48
CA GLU A 99 8.58 -3.14 -0.15
C GLU A 99 7.69 -1.88 -0.14
N TYR A 100 6.68 -1.92 0.72
CA TYR A 100 5.96 -0.74 1.21
C TYR A 100 5.81 -0.84 2.72
N TYR A 101 5.99 0.29 3.41
CA TYR A 101 6.14 0.34 4.87
C TYR A 101 4.94 0.99 5.53
N ASP A 102 4.32 0.31 6.49
CA ASP A 102 3.29 0.87 7.35
C ASP A 102 3.86 1.97 8.28
N PRO A 103 3.01 2.87 8.81
CA PRO A 103 3.43 3.83 9.83
C PRO A 103 3.99 3.13 11.07
N VAL A 104 5.06 3.65 11.67
CA VAL A 104 5.71 2.97 12.81
C VAL A 104 4.78 2.90 14.02
N TYR A 105 3.93 3.91 14.21
CA TYR A 105 3.00 3.96 15.35
C TYR A 105 1.93 2.85 15.33
N THR A 106 1.64 2.24 14.16
CA THR A 106 0.65 1.15 14.05
C THR A 106 1.24 -0.22 14.41
N LEU A 107 2.56 -0.31 14.57
CA LEU A 107 3.26 -1.57 14.79
C LEU A 107 3.19 -2.02 16.26
N PRO A 108 3.24 -3.33 16.54
CA PRO A 108 3.45 -3.82 17.89
C PRO A 108 4.79 -3.31 18.46
N HIS A 109 4.92 -3.35 19.79
CA HIS A 109 6.11 -2.86 20.49
C HIS A 109 7.42 -3.47 19.94
N SER A 110 7.42 -4.77 19.63
CA SER A 110 8.59 -5.44 19.03
C SER A 110 8.99 -4.86 17.67
N GLY A 111 8.02 -4.53 16.83
CA GLY A 111 8.22 -3.84 15.55
C GLY A 111 8.78 -2.44 15.71
N GLN A 112 8.20 -1.65 16.62
CA GLN A 112 8.69 -0.29 16.91
C GLN A 112 10.14 -0.31 17.42
N GLU A 113 10.46 -1.24 18.32
CA GLU A 113 11.83 -1.44 18.81
C GLU A 113 12.80 -1.86 17.71
N TRP A 114 12.35 -2.73 16.80
CA TRP A 114 13.16 -3.14 15.65
C TRP A 114 13.56 -1.93 14.80
N TRP A 115 12.60 -1.06 14.47
CA TRP A 115 12.85 0.16 13.68
C TRP A 115 13.71 1.19 14.42
N ARG A 116 13.51 1.39 15.73
CA ARG A 116 14.37 2.26 16.56
C ARG A 116 15.85 1.86 16.49
N ARG A 117 16.12 0.55 16.39
CA ARG A 117 17.49 0.02 16.28
C ARG A 117 18.11 0.18 14.89
N GLN A 118 17.31 0.41 13.84
CA GLN A 118 17.83 0.60 12.47
C GLN A 118 18.34 2.02 12.20
N THR A 119 17.88 3.01 12.99
CA THR A 119 18.23 4.44 12.82
C THR A 119 19.73 4.79 12.81
N PRO A 120 20.65 4.10 13.53
CA PRO A 120 22.07 4.45 13.51
C PRO A 120 22.73 4.38 12.11
N LEU A 121 22.16 3.63 11.16
CA LEU A 121 22.78 3.37 9.84
C LEU A 121 22.48 4.44 8.77
N LEU A 122 21.53 5.36 9.01
CA LEU A 122 21.16 6.43 8.06
C LEU A 122 21.81 7.78 8.37
N ALA A 123 22.47 7.93 9.52
CA ALA A 123 23.20 9.15 9.87
C ALA A 123 24.63 9.18 9.27
N GLU A 124 25.11 8.06 8.73
CA GLU A 124 26.46 7.91 8.15
C GLU A 124 26.46 7.74 6.61
N ARG A 125 25.32 7.99 5.94
CA ARG A 125 25.20 8.05 4.47
C ARG A 125 24.66 9.40 4.03
#